data_AF-A0A3A5SQR3-F1
#
_entry.id   AF-A0A3A5SQR3-F1
#
_cell.length_a   1.000
_cell.length_b   1.000
_cell.length_c   1.000
_cell.angle_alpha   90.00
_cell.angle_beta   90.00
_cell.angle_gamma   90.00
#
_symmetry.space_group_name_H-M   'P 1'
#
loop_
_entity.id
_entity.type
_entity.pdbx_description
1 polymer ?
#
loop_
_entity_poly.entity_id
_entity_poly.type
_entity_poly.pdbx_seq_one_letter_code
_entity_poly.pdbx_strand_id
1 'polypeptide(L)'
;IAPKDITHIRQQGEKCLVFEGFMDYLSFLTLRMKNCPTMPDLDRQDYVILNSTANVSKAIDVLSPYERIHCMLDNDKAGFEATRAIELEYSYRVRDFSHNYREYSDLNDYLCGRKQEQ
;
A
#
# COMPACT_ATOMS: atom_id res chain seq x y z
N ILE A 1 -20.44 -13.31 1.43
CA ILE A 1 -18.96 -13.36 1.35
C ILE A 1 -18.43 -12.77 2.65
N ALA A 2 -17.61 -13.51 3.41
CA ALA A 2 -16.98 -12.95 4.61
C ALA A 2 -15.98 -11.85 4.19
N PRO A 3 -15.85 -10.74 4.92
CA PRO A 3 -14.79 -9.77 4.65
C PRO A 3 -13.46 -10.51 4.68
N LYS A 4 -12.68 -10.44 3.60
CA LYS A 4 -11.33 -11.00 3.58
C LYS A 4 -10.54 -10.29 4.66
N ASP A 5 -9.82 -11.03 5.50
CA ASP A 5 -9.02 -10.42 6.55
C ASP A 5 -7.78 -9.72 5.96
N ILE A 6 -7.09 -8.89 6.74
CA ILE A 6 -5.82 -8.32 6.29
C ILE A 6 -4.79 -9.43 6.07
N THR A 7 -3.83 -9.21 5.17
CA THR A 7 -2.64 -10.05 5.06
C THR A 7 -1.43 -9.28 5.54
N HIS A 8 -0.66 -9.87 6.45
CA HIS A 8 0.60 -9.30 6.96
C HIS A 8 1.78 -10.18 6.55
N ILE A 9 2.64 -9.68 5.66
CA ILE A 9 3.85 -10.35 5.21
C ILE A 9 5.04 -9.72 5.92
N ARG A 10 5.73 -10.50 6.76
CA ARG A 10 6.89 -10.04 7.54
C ARG A 10 8.18 -10.51 6.89
N GLN A 11 9.03 -9.55 6.52
CA GLN A 11 10.40 -9.75 6.03
C GLN A 11 11.45 -9.26 7.04
N GLN A 12 11.02 -8.86 8.25
CA GLN A 12 11.86 -8.27 9.31
C GLN A 12 12.34 -6.85 8.96
N GLY A 13 11.53 -6.10 8.21
CA GLY A 13 11.84 -4.72 7.85
C GLY A 13 11.41 -3.70 8.90
N GLU A 14 12.15 -2.59 9.00
CA GLU A 14 11.84 -1.48 9.92
C GLU A 14 10.66 -0.61 9.45
N LYS A 15 10.24 -0.75 8.19
CA LYS A 15 9.13 -0.01 7.57
C LYS A 15 8.07 -0.98 7.05
N CYS A 16 6.83 -0.52 6.99
CA CYS A 16 5.72 -1.27 6.41
C CYS A 16 5.10 -0.53 5.23
N LEU A 17 4.86 -1.25 4.13
CA LEU A 17 4.12 -0.75 2.97
C LEU A 17 2.70 -1.31 3.00
N VAL A 18 1.70 -0.45 2.83
CA VAL A 18 0.28 -0.78 2.90
C VAL A 18 -0.34 -0.69 1.51
N PHE A 19 -1.05 -1.74 1.11
CA PHE A 19 -1.73 -1.85 -0.19
C PHE A 19 -3.22 -2.12 0.00
N GLU A 20 -4.06 -1.63 -0.91
CA GLU A 20 -5.50 -1.87 -0.87
C GLU A 20 -5.83 -3.33 -1.20
N GLY A 21 -5.31 -3.84 -2.32
CA GLY A 21 -5.48 -5.21 -2.77
C GLY A 21 -4.19 -5.98 -3.05
N PHE A 22 -4.32 -7.29 -3.25
CA PHE A 22 -3.21 -8.15 -3.66
C PHE A 22 -2.66 -7.79 -5.05
N MET A 23 -3.52 -7.29 -5.94
CA MET A 23 -3.09 -6.87 -7.28
C MET A 23 -2.13 -5.69 -7.20
N ASP A 24 -2.36 -4.74 -6.28
CA ASP A 24 -1.49 -3.59 -6.07
C ASP A 24 -0.13 -4.01 -5.50
N TYR A 25 -0.14 -4.92 -4.52
CA TYR A 25 1.07 -5.54 -4.00
C TYR A 25 1.90 -6.21 -5.10
N LEU A 26 1.28 -7.08 -5.92
CA LEU A 26 1.99 -7.76 -7.02
C LEU A 26 2.48 -6.76 -8.09
N SER A 27 1.71 -5.72 -8.34
CA SER A 27 2.08 -4.64 -9.27
C SER A 27 3.30 -3.88 -8.78
N PHE A 28 3.34 -3.54 -7.48
CA PHE A 28 4.50 -2.93 -6.83
C PHE A 28 5.76 -3.79 -6.96
N LEU A 29 5.67 -5.09 -6.63
CA LEU A 29 6.82 -6.00 -6.76
C LEU A 29 7.35 -6.02 -8.20
N THR A 30 6.44 -6.09 -9.17
CA THR A 30 6.80 -6.09 -10.60
C THR A 30 7.47 -4.78 -11.01
N LEU A 31 6.93 -3.62 -10.58
CA LEU A 31 7.51 -2.31 -10.86
C LEU A 31 8.92 -2.18 -10.27
N ARG A 32 9.13 -2.66 -9.04
CA ARG A 32 10.46 -2.66 -8.40
C ARG A 32 11.46 -3.52 -9.15
N MET A 33 11.05 -4.71 -9.57
CA MET A 33 11.91 -5.59 -10.38
C MET A 33 12.25 -4.99 -11.74
N LYS A 34 11.29 -4.30 -12.40
CA LYS A 34 11.53 -3.64 -13.69
C LYS A 34 12.45 -2.43 -13.56
N ASN A 35 12.25 -1.60 -12.54
CA ASN A 35 12.95 -0.32 -12.40
C ASN A 35 14.32 -0.46 -11.72
N CYS A 36 14.51 -1.48 -10.87
CA CYS A 36 15.75 -1.71 -10.13
C CYS A 36 16.16 -3.20 -10.18
N PRO A 37 16.47 -3.76 -11.36
CA PRO A 37 16.68 -5.20 -11.54
C PRO A 37 17.86 -5.77 -10.75
N THR A 38 18.87 -4.94 -10.42
CA THR A 38 20.06 -5.37 -9.66
C THR A 38 19.87 -5.30 -8.15
N MET A 39 18.94 -4.49 -7.65
CA MET A 39 18.60 -4.34 -6.23
C MET A 39 17.13 -3.92 -6.09
N PRO A 40 16.17 -4.86 -6.20
CA PRO A 40 14.76 -4.51 -6.14
C PRO A 40 14.32 -4.12 -4.70
N ASP A 41 15.12 -4.48 -3.68
CA ASP A 41 14.92 -4.13 -2.26
C ASP A 41 13.51 -4.52 -1.83
N LEU A 42 13.23 -5.84 -1.79
CA LEU A 42 11.90 -6.43 -1.53
C LEU A 42 11.80 -7.11 -0.16
N ASP A 43 12.92 -7.28 0.52
CA ASP A 43 13.10 -8.05 1.75
C ASP A 43 13.46 -7.16 2.96
N ARG A 44 13.58 -5.84 2.77
CA ARG A 44 13.90 -4.87 3.84
C ARG A 44 12.69 -4.10 4.36
N GLN A 45 11.48 -4.56 4.03
CA GLN A 45 10.21 -4.02 4.51
C GLN A 45 9.19 -5.12 4.71
N ASP A 46 8.28 -4.86 5.63
CA ASP A 46 7.07 -5.66 5.79
C ASP A 46 5.95 -5.09 4.91
N TYR A 47 4.92 -5.90 4.68
CA TYR A 47 3.79 -5.54 3.83
C TYR A 47 2.47 -5.84 4.52
N VAL A 48 1.54 -4.91 4.43
CA VAL A 48 0.14 -5.11 4.82
C VAL A 48 -0.72 -4.96 3.57
N ILE A 49 -1.53 -5.97 3.28
CA ILE A 49 -2.55 -5.92 2.23
C ILE A 49 -3.89 -5.86 2.95
N LEU A 50 -4.62 -4.76 2.76
CA LEU A 50 -5.89 -4.52 3.43
C LEU A 50 -6.98 -5.51 2.98
N ASN A 51 -6.92 -5.98 1.73
CA ASN A 51 -7.94 -6.79 1.05
C ASN A 51 -9.32 -6.10 0.93
N SER A 52 -9.43 -4.87 1.42
CA SER A 52 -10.51 -3.90 1.33
C SER A 52 -10.22 -2.78 2.34
N THR A 53 -10.50 -1.53 1.99
CA THR A 53 -10.46 -0.37 2.91
C THR A 53 -11.35 -0.54 4.15
N ALA A 54 -12.34 -1.43 4.12
CA ALA A 54 -13.13 -1.80 5.30
C ALA A 54 -12.30 -2.43 6.44
N ASN A 55 -11.08 -2.92 6.15
CA ASN A 55 -10.21 -3.53 7.16
C ASN A 55 -9.15 -2.57 7.74
N VAL A 56 -9.22 -1.27 7.45
CA VAL A 56 -8.24 -0.28 7.95
C VAL A 56 -8.12 -0.31 9.47
N SER A 57 -9.22 -0.49 10.20
CA SER A 57 -9.19 -0.61 11.67
C SER A 57 -8.32 -1.76 12.17
N LYS A 58 -8.33 -2.91 11.49
CA LYS A 58 -7.46 -4.05 11.82
C LYS A 58 -6.02 -3.80 11.43
N ALA A 59 -5.81 -3.09 10.31
CA ALA A 59 -4.47 -2.73 9.85
C ALA A 59 -3.79 -1.78 10.84
N ILE A 60 -4.54 -0.85 11.43
CA ILE A 60 -4.04 0.04 12.49
C ILE A 60 -3.36 -0.80 13.59
N ASP A 61 -4.03 -1.77 14.20
CA ASP A 61 -3.47 -2.58 15.29
C ASP A 61 -2.10 -3.19 14.95
N VAL A 62 -1.93 -3.70 13.72
CA VAL A 62 -0.66 -4.34 13.29
C VAL A 62 0.42 -3.34 12.87
N LEU A 63 0.05 -2.09 12.56
CA LEU A 63 0.97 -1.05 12.11
C LEU A 63 1.68 -0.33 13.25
N SER A 64 1.17 -0.45 14.48
CA SER A 64 1.71 0.18 15.69
C SER A 64 3.24 0.02 15.89
N PRO A 65 3.90 -1.10 15.56
CA PRO A 65 5.35 -1.25 15.74
C PRO A 65 6.24 -0.49 14.73
N TYR A 66 5.71 -0.03 13.58
CA TYR A 66 6.55 0.48 12.48
C TYR A 66 6.78 1.98 12.51
N GLU A 67 8.02 2.43 12.67
CA GLU A 67 8.36 3.86 12.64
C GLU A 67 8.06 4.54 11.30
N ARG A 68 7.99 3.77 10.20
CA ARG A 68 7.68 4.25 8.85
C ARG A 68 6.59 3.40 8.22
N ILE A 69 5.48 4.04 7.87
CA ILE A 69 4.32 3.45 7.22
C ILE A 69 4.12 4.15 5.87
N HIS A 70 4.18 3.41 4.78
CA HIS A 70 4.00 3.95 3.44
C HIS A 70 2.69 3.45 2.85
N CYS A 71 1.73 4.33 2.63
CA CYS A 71 0.44 3.99 2.06
C CYS A 71 0.54 4.06 0.53
N MET A 72 0.23 2.95 -0.13
CA MET A 72 0.14 2.80 -1.58
C MET A 72 -1.29 2.36 -1.94
N LEU A 73 -2.27 3.16 -1.54
CA LEU A 73 -3.71 2.89 -1.73
C LEU A 73 -4.24 3.52 -3.01
N ASP A 74 -5.46 3.15 -3.40
CA ASP A 74 -6.05 3.56 -4.67
C ASP A 74 -6.33 5.07 -4.69
N ASN A 75 -6.24 5.69 -5.86
CA ASN A 75 -6.54 7.10 -6.10
C ASN A 75 -8.05 7.36 -6.20
N ASP A 76 -8.81 6.79 -5.26
CA ASP A 76 -10.24 7.01 -5.13
C ASP A 76 -10.60 7.54 -3.73
N LYS A 77 -11.90 7.75 -3.50
CA LYS A 77 -12.38 8.26 -2.22
C LYS A 77 -12.09 7.30 -1.07
N ALA A 78 -12.23 5.99 -1.29
CA ALA A 78 -12.06 4.99 -0.25
C ALA A 78 -10.57 4.86 0.14
N GLY A 79 -9.67 4.84 -0.84
CA GLY A 79 -8.22 4.87 -0.63
C GLY A 79 -7.77 6.14 0.10
N PHE A 80 -8.32 7.31 -0.25
CA PHE A 80 -8.05 8.56 0.46
C PHE A 80 -8.52 8.54 1.92
N GLU A 81 -9.75 8.10 2.18
CA GLU A 81 -10.30 7.99 3.54
C GLU A 81 -9.51 6.98 4.39
N ALA A 82 -9.08 5.87 3.78
CA ALA A 82 -8.23 4.86 4.42
C ALA A 82 -6.84 5.41 4.79
N THR A 83 -6.16 6.09 3.87
CA THR A 83 -4.87 6.74 4.14
C THR A 83 -5.01 7.74 5.28
N ARG A 84 -6.05 8.59 5.24
CA ARG A 84 -6.30 9.58 6.28
C ARG A 84 -6.58 8.96 7.65
N ALA A 85 -7.29 7.84 7.71
CA ALA A 85 -7.53 7.13 8.98
C ALA A 85 -6.23 6.60 9.59
N ILE A 86 -5.31 6.06 8.77
CA ILE A 86 -3.99 5.61 9.23
C ILE A 86 -3.12 6.80 9.65
N GLU A 87 -3.17 7.91 8.91
CA GLU A 87 -2.48 9.16 9.25
C GLU A 87 -2.96 9.77 10.57
N LEU A 88 -4.26 9.74 10.87
CA LEU A 88 -4.79 10.26 12.12
C LEU A 88 -4.24 9.51 13.33
N GLU A 89 -4.03 8.20 13.21
CA GLU A 89 -3.50 7.36 14.29
C GLU A 89 -1.97 7.52 14.45
N TYR A 90 -1.23 7.56 13.34
CA TYR A 90 0.24 7.47 13.36
C TYR A 90 0.99 8.74 12.96
N SER A 91 0.26 9.81 12.59
CA SER A 91 0.78 11.13 12.23
C SER A 91 1.99 11.06 11.28
N TYR A 92 3.13 11.62 11.67
CA TYR A 92 4.32 11.79 10.84
C TYR A 92 5.00 10.48 10.42
N ARG A 93 4.61 9.34 11.00
CA ARG A 93 5.08 8.01 10.61
C ARG A 93 4.54 7.60 9.25
N VAL A 94 3.42 8.18 8.82
CA VAL A 94 2.70 7.82 7.60
C VAL A 94 3.13 8.72 6.44
N ARG A 95 3.28 8.11 5.27
CA ARG A 95 3.52 8.81 4.00
C ARG A 95 2.58 8.27 2.93
N ASP A 96 1.83 9.16 2.31
CA ASP A 96 1.03 8.84 1.13
C ASP A 96 1.92 8.79 -0.13
N PHE A 97 1.95 7.64 -0.79
CA PHE A 97 2.67 7.42 -2.05
C PHE A 97 1.72 7.37 -3.26
N SER A 98 0.41 7.54 -3.07
CA SER A 98 -0.60 7.61 -4.15
C SER A 98 -0.24 8.64 -5.23
N HIS A 99 0.42 9.72 -4.80
CA HIS A 99 0.85 10.82 -5.63
C HIS A 99 1.83 10.40 -6.73
N ASN A 100 2.59 9.32 -6.51
CA ASN A 100 3.54 8.79 -7.48
C ASN A 100 2.86 8.21 -8.72
N TYR A 101 1.56 7.86 -8.62
CA TYR A 101 0.75 7.31 -9.70
C TYR A 101 -0.59 8.06 -9.84
N ARG A 102 -0.63 9.36 -9.52
CA ARG A 102 -1.85 10.20 -9.53
C ARG A 102 -2.63 10.28 -10.86
N GLU A 103 -2.03 9.86 -11.97
CA GLU A 103 -2.72 9.78 -13.28
C GLU A 103 -3.44 8.43 -13.50
N TYR A 104 -3.38 7.54 -12.51
CA TYR A 104 -3.84 6.15 -12.57
C TYR A 104 -4.72 5.86 -11.36
N SER A 105 -5.74 5.02 -11.54
CA SER A 105 -6.67 4.65 -10.47
C SER A 105 -5.96 3.89 -9.34
N ASP A 106 -5.06 2.97 -9.71
CA ASP A 106 -4.34 2.10 -8.79
C ASP A 106 -2.94 1.73 -9.32
N LEU A 107 -2.20 0.89 -8.59
CA LEU A 107 -0.85 0.47 -8.98
C LEU A 107 -0.84 -0.49 -10.19
N ASN A 108 -1.90 -1.26 -10.40
CA ASN A 108 -2.04 -2.18 -11.52
C ASN A 108 -2.28 -1.41 -12.82
N ASP A 109 -3.12 -0.39 -12.80
CA ASP A 109 -3.32 0.58 -13.87
C ASP A 109 -2.02 1.32 -14.20
N TYR A 110 -1.26 1.72 -13.17
CA TYR A 110 0.07 2.32 -13.36
C TYR A 110 1.04 1.35 -14.07
N LEU A 111 1.10 0.10 -13.61
CA LEU A 111 1.94 -0.93 -14.24
C LEU A 111 1.52 -1.23 -15.69
N CYS A 112 0.21 -1.22 -15.98
CA CYS A 112 -0.35 -1.46 -17.31
C CYS A 112 -0.33 -0.22 -18.22
N GLY A 113 -0.05 0.97 -17.70
CA GLY A 113 -0.11 2.22 -18.46
C GLY A 113 -1.53 2.69 -18.77
N ARG A 114 -2.55 2.25 -18.01
CA ARG A 114 -3.96 2.63 -18.18
C ARG A 114 -4.29 3.86 -17.33
N LYS A 115 -4.24 5.05 -17.94
CA LYS A 115 -4.61 6.28 -17.24
C LYS A 115 -6.11 6.33 -16.95
N GLN A 116 -6.49 6.98 -15.85
CA GLN A 116 -7.90 7.23 -15.53
C GLN A 116 -8.48 8.22 -16.55
N GLU A 117 -9.68 7.94 -17.06
CA GLU A 117 -10.44 8.91 -17.88
C GLU A 117 -10.88 10.08 -16.97
N GLN A 118 -10.62 11.32 -17.41
CA GLN A 118 -10.99 12.54 -16.68
C GLN A 118 -12.48 12.82 -16.71
#